data_AF-A0A561THX1-F1
#
_entry.id   AF-A0A561THX1-F1
#
_cell.length_a   1.000
_cell.length_b   1.000
_cell.length_c   1.000
_cell.angle_alpha   90.00
_cell.angle_beta   90.00
_cell.angle_gamma   90.00
#
_symmetry.space_group_name_H-M   'P 1'
#
loop_
_entity.id
_entity.type
_entity.pdbx_description
1 polymer ?
#
loop_
_entity_poly.entity_id
_entity_poly.type
_entity_poly.pdbx_seq_one_letter_code
_entity_poly.pdbx_strand_id
1 'polypeptide(L)' 'MIDPRFGHGLPVVAANRVTVQAIADLWEAGESVEDIAYDYDMTPEQVDELCRAVVHLAA' A
#
# COMPACT_ATOMS: atom_id res chain seq x y z
N MET A 1 -0.91 -9.38 2.70
CA MET A 1 -1.06 -10.41 3.76
C MET A 1 -2.21 -9.99 4.66
N ILE A 2 -2.97 -10.92 5.26
CA ILE A 2 -3.95 -10.57 6.31
C ILE A 2 -3.37 -11.02 7.66
N ASP A 3 -3.27 -10.10 8.63
CA ASP A 3 -2.78 -10.38 9.98
C ASP A 3 -3.63 -9.63 11.02
N PRO A 4 -4.41 -10.31 11.87
CA PRO A 4 -5.34 -9.67 12.80
C PRO A 4 -4.66 -8.79 13.87
N ARG A 5 -3.33 -8.89 14.03
CA ARG A 5 -2.57 -8.04 14.95
C ARG A 5 -2.34 -6.63 14.40
N PHE A 6 -2.51 -6.42 13.09
CA PHE A 6 -2.28 -5.16 12.40
C PHE A 6 -3.49 -4.79 11.54
N GLY A 7 -3.74 -3.48 11.35
CA GLY A 7 -4.80 -2.99 10.47
C GLY A 7 -6.20 -3.54 10.78
N HIS A 8 -6.46 -3.98 12.02
CA HIS A 8 -7.73 -4.57 12.46
C HIS A 8 -8.22 -5.74 11.58
N GLY A 9 -7.29 -6.54 11.03
CA GLY A 9 -7.61 -7.68 10.16
C GLY A 9 -7.81 -7.33 8.69
N LEU A 10 -7.54 -6.08 8.29
CA LEU A 10 -7.45 -5.69 6.89
C LEU A 10 -6.16 -6.21 6.24
N PRO A 11 -6.11 -6.28 4.89
CA PRO A 11 -4.87 -6.55 4.18
C PRO A 11 -3.79 -5.51 4.50
N VAL A 12 -2.61 -5.99 4.87
CA VAL A 12 -1.41 -5.18 5.13
C VAL A 12 -0.26 -5.61 4.22
N VAL A 13 0.62 -4.66 3.95
CA VAL A 13 1.93 -4.90 3.33
C VAL A 13 2.81 -5.64 4.34
N ALA A 14 3.43 -6.73 3.91
CA ALA A 14 4.13 -7.63 4.83
C ALA A 14 5.39 -6.99 5.45
N ALA A 15 6.06 -6.11 4.72
CA ALA A 15 7.30 -5.46 5.14
C ALA A 15 7.08 -4.44 6.27
N ASN A 16 6.12 -3.52 6.09
CA ASN A 16 5.92 -2.37 6.98
C ASN A 16 4.64 -2.45 7.84
N ARG A 17 3.77 -3.44 7.61
CA ARG A 17 2.48 -3.65 8.31
C ARG A 17 1.44 -2.54 8.12
N VAL A 18 1.67 -1.63 7.18
CA VAL A 18 0.70 -0.60 6.79
C VAL A 18 -0.41 -1.23 5.97
N THR A 19 -1.64 -0.76 6.15
CA THR A 19 -2.78 -1.26 5.39
C THR A 19 -2.61 -0.94 3.92
N VAL A 20 -2.99 -1.88 3.06
CA VAL A 20 -2.98 -1.67 1.60
C VAL A 20 -3.81 -0.43 1.24
N GLN A 21 -4.95 -0.24 1.92
CA GLN A 21 -5.81 0.92 1.72
C GLN A 21 -5.09 2.24 2.00
N ALA A 22 -4.31 2.36 3.07
CA ALA A 22 -3.64 3.62 3.40
C ALA A 22 -2.62 4.03 2.34
N ILE A 23 -1.89 3.05 1.77
CA ILE A 23 -0.96 3.31 0.67
C ILE A 23 -1.73 3.71 -0.59
N ALA A 24 -2.83 3.02 -0.90
CA ALA A 24 -3.66 3.34 -2.05
C ALA A 24 -4.29 4.74 -1.94
N ASP A 25 -4.79 5.12 -0.77
CA ASP A 25 -5.39 6.43 -0.52
C ASP A 25 -4.40 7.58 -0.78
N LEU A 26 -3.14 7.42 -0.39
CA LEU A 26 -2.08 8.41 -0.66
C LEU A 26 -1.80 8.54 -2.15
N TRP A 27 -1.69 7.41 -2.85
CA TRP A 27 -1.48 7.39 -4.29
C TRP A 27 -2.66 8.01 -5.05
N GLU A 28 -3.90 7.69 -4.66
CA GLU A 28 -5.11 8.31 -5.21
C GLU A 28 -5.21 9.81 -4.91
N ALA A 29 -4.66 10.26 -3.78
CA ALA A 29 -4.51 11.67 -3.45
C ALA A 29 -3.42 12.39 -4.26
N GLY A 30 -2.62 11.66 -5.06
CA GLY A 30 -1.60 12.20 -5.94
C GLY A 30 -0.20 12.30 -5.31
N GLU A 31 0.02 11.63 -4.17
CA GLU A 31 1.36 11.51 -3.60
C GLU A 31 2.30 10.75 -4.56
N SER A 32 3.58 11.14 -4.60
CA SER A 32 4.52 10.52 -5.54
C SER A 32 4.86 9.09 -5.11
N VAL A 33 5.17 8.23 -6.09
CA VAL A 33 5.57 6.84 -5.82
C VAL A 33 6.85 6.81 -4.98
N GLU A 34 7.77 7.73 -5.25
CA GLU A 34 9.04 7.87 -4.55
C GLU A 34 8.87 8.30 -3.09
N ASP A 35 7.97 9.25 -2.82
CA ASP A 35 7.72 9.74 -1.46
C ASP A 35 7.01 8.66 -0.63
N ILE A 36 5.99 7.98 -1.19
CA ILE A 36 5.36 6.83 -0.53
C ILE A 36 6.39 5.74 -0.24
N ALA A 37 7.25 5.41 -1.21
CA ALA A 37 8.27 4.38 -1.04
C ALA A 37 9.24 4.73 0.10
N TYR A 38 9.70 5.98 0.15
CA TYR A 38 10.57 6.47 1.20
C TYR A 38 9.92 6.43 2.58
N ASP A 39 8.70 6.97 2.71
CA ASP A 39 8.01 7.10 3.99
C ASP A 39 7.60 5.74 4.61
N TYR A 40 7.32 4.76 3.75
CA TYR A 40 6.79 3.47 4.17
C TYR A 40 7.78 2.31 4.04
N ASP A 41 9.07 2.58 3.85
CA ASP A 41 10.12 1.56 3.73
C ASP A 41 9.79 0.51 2.65
N MET A 42 9.43 1.00 1.46
CA MET A 42 9.13 0.22 0.28
C MET A 42 10.06 0.60 -0.87
N THR A 43 10.16 -0.24 -1.89
CA THR A 43 10.73 0.20 -3.17
C THR A 43 9.65 0.85 -4.03
N PRO A 44 10.01 1.78 -4.95
CA PRO A 44 9.07 2.34 -5.92
C PRO A 44 8.29 1.26 -6.68
N GLU A 45 8.94 0.15 -7.06
CA GLU A 45 8.29 -0.96 -7.76
C GLU A 45 7.23 -1.64 -6.91
N GLN A 46 7.45 -1.79 -5.60
CA GLN A 46 6.45 -2.37 -4.70
C GLN A 46 5.21 -1.49 -4.57
N VAL A 47 5.39 -0.16 -4.57
CA VAL A 47 4.29 0.81 -4.53
C VAL A 47 3.50 0.74 -5.85
N ASP A 48 4.19 0.74 -7.00
CA ASP A 48 3.56 0.62 -8.32
C ASP A 48 2.76 -0.67 -8.47
N GLU A 49 3.34 -1.82 -8.07
CA GLU A 49 2.67 -3.12 -8.14
C GLU A 49 1.42 -3.15 -7.24
N LEU A 50 1.50 -2.60 -6.03
CA LEU A 50 0.38 -2.51 -5.11
C LEU A 50 -0.76 -1.67 -5.71
N CYS A 51 -0.46 -0.47 -6.21
CA CYS A 51 -1.47 0.44 -6.74
C CYS A 51 -2.15 -0.14 -7.99
N ARG A 52 -1.38 -0.79 -8.87
CA ARG A 52 -1.94 -1.52 -10.02
C ARG A 52 -2.88 -2.64 -9.57
N ALA A 53 -2.51 -3.41 -8.55
CA ALA A 53 -3.35 -4.49 -8.05
C ALA A 53 -4.66 -3.97 -7.45
N VAL A 54 -4.63 -2.85 -6.72
CA VAL A 54 -5.84 -2.21 -6.14
C VAL A 54 -6.80 -1.76 -7.25
N VAL A 55 -6.31 -1.08 -8.28
CA VAL A 55 -7.14 -0.64 -9.42
C VAL A 55 -7.85 -1.83 -10.10
N HIS A 56 -7.16 -2.95 -10.28
CA HIS A 56 -7.75 -4.14 -10.92
C HIS A 56 -8.81 -4.83 -10.05
N LEU A 57 -8.78 -4.65 -8.72
CA LEU A 57 -9.77 -5.22 -7.81
C LEU A 57 -11.04 -4.35 -7.68
N ALA A 58 -10.96 -3.07 -8.04
CA ALA A 58 -12.07 -2.13 -7.97
C ALA A 58 -12.93 -2.06 -9.26
N ALA A 59 -12.47 -2.68 -10.35
CA ALA A 59 -13.15 -2.75 -11.65
C ALA A 59 -14.03 -4.00 -11.79
#